data_AF-A0A6N8HBW8-F1
#
_entry.id   AF-A0A6N8HBW8-F1
#
_cell.length_a   1.000
_cell.length_b   1.000
_cell.length_c   1.000
_cell.angle_alpha   90.00
_cell.angle_beta   90.00
_cell.angle_gamma   90.00
#
_symmetry.space_group_name_H-M   'P 1'
#
loop_
_entity.id
_entity.type
_entity.pdbx_description
1 polymer ?
#
loop_
_entity_poly.entity_id
_entity_poly.type
_entity_poly.pdbx_seq_one_letter_code
_entity_poly.pdbx_strand_id
1 'polypeptide(L)'
;MEIQFVERNVNSTSVTYHRVTKEQKLIFEEAYLETEYIWTLSGYLGKCDLYSMEFSQYRGVSHTIGELSAEYLLDILNNDYCFDFDYEPKEGDILEFVYNYKLPDAKHMPKRINIECWSAFIFTKGKWVLARHYDVKLKRITQGFIKIVS
;
A
#
# COMPACT_ATOMS: atom_id res chain seq x y z
N MET A 1 -10.54 -11.52 12.86
CA MET A 1 -9.40 -10.61 12.64
C MET A 1 -10.03 -9.30 12.23
N GLU A 2 -9.79 -8.23 12.98
CA GLU A 2 -10.27 -6.89 12.59
C GLU A 2 -9.08 -6.10 12.04
N ILE A 3 -9.30 -5.31 11.00
CA ILE A 3 -8.25 -4.44 10.44
C ILE A 3 -8.70 -2.99 10.45
N GLN A 4 -7.77 -2.10 10.76
CA GLN A 4 -7.98 -0.66 10.74
C GLN A 4 -6.95 -0.01 9.84
N PHE A 5 -7.38 0.94 9.03
CA PHE A 5 -6.52 1.71 8.14
C PHE A 5 -6.09 2.95 8.88
N VAL A 6 -4.82 2.95 9.27
CA VAL A 6 -4.24 3.99 10.12
C VAL A 6 -3.50 5.00 9.26
N GLU A 7 -3.94 6.24 9.25
CA GLU A 7 -3.28 7.33 8.53
C GLU A 7 -1.85 7.53 9.05
N ARG A 8 -0.87 7.62 8.13
CA ARG A 8 0.50 7.93 8.52
C ARG A 8 0.59 9.41 8.89
N ASN A 9 0.80 9.68 10.18
CA ASN A 9 1.04 11.03 10.67
C ASN A 9 2.23 11.66 9.92
N VAL A 10 2.03 12.85 9.35
CA VAL A 10 3.07 13.58 8.59
C VAL A 10 4.29 13.93 9.46
N ASN A 11 4.12 13.94 10.79
CA ASN A 11 5.18 14.11 11.77
C ASN A 11 5.86 12.79 12.20
N SER A 12 5.44 11.64 11.66
CA SER A 12 6.18 10.40 11.86
C SER A 12 7.52 10.56 11.16
N THR A 13 8.60 10.64 11.93
CA THR A 13 9.97 10.67 11.41
C THR A 13 10.12 9.56 10.39
N SER A 14 10.46 9.92 9.15
CA SER A 14 10.91 8.93 8.18
C SER A 14 12.12 8.25 8.80
N VAL A 15 11.99 6.96 9.12
CA VAL A 15 13.12 6.21 9.65
C VAL A 15 14.12 6.09 8.51
N THR A 16 15.11 6.98 8.54
CA THR A 16 16.20 6.96 7.57
C THR A 16 17.16 5.89 8.05
N TYR A 17 17.05 4.70 7.46
CA TYR A 17 17.96 3.61 7.79
C TYR A 17 19.34 3.93 7.22
N HIS A 18 20.27 4.29 8.10
CA HIS A 18 21.68 4.41 7.74
C HIS A 18 22.19 3.05 7.26
N ARG A 19 23.11 3.05 6.28
CA ARG A 19 23.79 1.83 5.81
C ARG A 19 24.32 1.03 7.00
N VAL A 20 23.74 -0.14 7.21
CA VAL A 20 24.07 -1.02 8.32
C VAL A 20 25.37 -1.78 8.00
N THR A 21 26.33 -1.78 8.92
CA THR A 21 27.62 -2.47 8.75
C THR A 21 27.45 -3.99 8.73
N LYS A 22 28.47 -4.74 8.31
CA LYS A 22 28.40 -6.22 8.22
C LYS A 22 28.16 -6.91 9.59
N GLU A 23 28.61 -6.29 10.67
CA GLU A 23 28.42 -6.79 12.06
C GLU A 23 27.04 -6.45 12.62
N GLN A 24 26.52 -5.25 12.33
CA GLN A 24 25.14 -4.90 12.69
C GLN A 24 24.12 -5.77 11.92
N LYS A 25 24.45 -6.26 10.71
CA LYS A 25 23.57 -7.15 9.93
C LYS A 25 23.27 -8.50 10.61
N LEU A 26 24.21 -9.05 11.37
CA LEU A 26 24.04 -10.33 12.09
C LEU A 26 23.14 -10.18 13.33
N ILE A 27 23.04 -8.98 13.89
CA ILE A 27 22.24 -8.67 15.08
C ILE A 27 20.77 -8.40 14.73
N PHE A 28 20.45 -8.11 13.46
CA PHE A 28 19.13 -7.60 13.06
C PHE A 28 18.43 -8.45 11.98
N GLU A 29 18.78 -9.72 11.77
CA GLU A 29 18.12 -10.55 10.73
C GLU A 29 16.58 -10.51 10.81
N GLU A 30 16.02 -10.53 12.03
CA GLU A 30 14.57 -10.44 12.27
C GLU A 30 13.98 -9.09 11.81
N ALA A 31 14.63 -7.97 12.12
CA ALA A 31 14.16 -6.64 11.68
C ALA A 31 14.21 -6.46 10.15
N TYR A 32 15.12 -7.17 9.47
CA TYR A 32 15.18 -7.19 8.00
C TYR A 32 14.13 -8.10 7.36
N LEU A 33 13.50 -9.00 8.11
CA LEU A 33 12.38 -9.80 7.61
C LEU A 33 11.02 -9.19 7.98
N GLU A 34 11.00 -8.14 8.80
CA GLU A 34 9.78 -7.46 9.18
C GLU A 34 9.08 -6.85 7.96
N THR A 35 7.80 -7.18 7.81
CA THR A 35 6.93 -6.74 6.72
C THR A 35 5.85 -5.80 7.22
N GLU A 36 5.26 -5.05 6.30
CA GLU A 36 4.11 -4.20 6.58
C GLU A 36 3.15 -4.13 5.40
N TYR A 37 1.88 -3.92 5.72
CA TYR A 37 0.85 -3.55 4.76
C TYR A 37 0.74 -2.03 4.72
N ILE A 38 0.99 -1.46 3.54
CA ILE A 38 0.91 -0.03 3.27
C ILE A 38 -0.27 0.19 2.34
N TRP A 39 -1.01 1.27 2.58
CA TRP A 39 -2.06 1.72 1.67
C TRP A 39 -1.84 3.17 1.23
N THR A 40 -2.27 3.51 0.03
CA THR A 40 -2.26 4.87 -0.50
C THR A 40 -3.62 5.20 -1.09
N LEU A 41 -4.23 6.29 -0.62
CA LEU A 41 -5.49 6.80 -1.12
C LEU A 41 -5.24 7.99 -2.04
N SER A 42 -5.79 7.94 -3.25
CA SER A 42 -5.65 8.99 -4.25
C SER A 42 -6.98 9.33 -4.89
N GLY A 43 -7.22 10.62 -5.13
CA GLY A 43 -8.35 11.09 -5.90
C GLY A 43 -8.03 11.14 -7.39
N TYR A 44 -9.01 10.81 -8.22
CA TYR A 44 -8.92 10.90 -9.67
C TYR A 44 -8.99 12.35 -10.15
N LEU A 45 -8.02 12.78 -10.97
CA LEU A 45 -7.97 14.12 -11.54
C LEU A 45 -8.27 14.16 -13.05
N GLY A 46 -8.40 13.01 -13.71
CA GLY A 46 -8.57 12.92 -15.16
C GLY A 46 -7.63 11.92 -15.82
N LYS A 47 -7.63 11.87 -17.14
CA LYS A 47 -6.67 11.08 -17.90
C LYS A 47 -5.31 11.77 -17.90
N CYS A 48 -4.24 10.99 -17.86
CA CYS A 48 -2.89 11.48 -18.14
C CYS A 48 -2.76 11.74 -19.65
N ASP A 49 -2.07 12.83 -19.98
CA ASP A 49 -1.64 13.04 -21.36
C ASP A 49 -0.53 12.04 -21.67
N LEU A 50 -0.69 11.29 -22.77
CA LEU A 50 0.22 10.23 -23.24
C LEU A 50 1.70 10.68 -23.36
N TYR A 51 1.96 11.98 -23.38
CA TYR A 51 3.30 12.58 -23.47
C TYR A 51 3.96 12.87 -22.12
N SER A 52 3.26 12.66 -21.00
CA SER A 52 3.75 12.93 -19.64
C SER A 52 4.25 11.68 -18.91
N MET A 53 4.49 10.57 -19.63
CA MET A 53 4.78 9.22 -19.11
C MET A 53 5.86 9.16 -18.02
N GLU A 54 5.48 9.44 -16.78
CA GLU A 54 5.99 8.70 -15.63
C GLU A 54 5.23 7.37 -15.62
N PHE A 55 5.92 6.33 -16.09
CA PHE A 55 5.43 4.96 -16.21
C PHE A 55 4.60 4.54 -14.99
N SER A 56 3.27 4.49 -15.10
CA SER A 56 2.50 3.57 -14.27
C SER A 56 2.89 2.18 -14.75
N GLN A 57 3.85 1.57 -14.07
CA GLN A 57 4.36 0.24 -14.42
C GLN A 57 3.17 -0.70 -14.58
N TYR A 58 3.19 -1.51 -15.64
CA TYR A 58 2.18 -2.52 -15.98
C TYR A 58 2.18 -3.62 -14.91
N ARG A 59 1.71 -3.30 -13.70
CA ARG A 59 1.67 -4.21 -12.58
C ARG A 59 0.33 -4.92 -12.56
N GLY A 60 0.41 -6.23 -12.44
CA GLY A 60 -0.76 -7.04 -12.21
C GLY A 60 -1.41 -6.64 -10.88
N VAL A 61 -2.72 -6.37 -10.84
CA VAL A 61 -3.43 -6.44 -9.54
C VAL A 61 -3.38 -7.87 -9.06
N SER A 62 -2.85 -8.05 -7.87
CA SER A 62 -2.89 -9.32 -7.17
C SER A 62 -4.23 -9.49 -6.47
N HIS A 63 -4.75 -10.71 -6.48
CA HIS A 63 -5.92 -11.09 -5.67
C HIS A 63 -5.52 -11.38 -4.21
N THR A 64 -4.22 -11.38 -3.91
CA THR A 64 -3.67 -11.52 -2.56
C THR A 64 -2.60 -10.46 -2.30
N ILE A 65 -2.66 -9.87 -1.12
CA ILE A 65 -1.70 -8.90 -0.60
C ILE A 65 -1.16 -9.52 0.68
N GLY A 66 0.05 -10.10 0.64
CA GLY A 66 0.57 -10.91 1.75
C GLY A 66 -0.37 -12.07 2.08
N GLU A 67 -0.90 -12.06 3.29
CA GLU A 67 -1.88 -13.05 3.78
C GLU A 67 -3.35 -12.60 3.59
N LEU A 68 -3.57 -11.35 3.18
CA LEU A 68 -4.90 -10.78 2.97
C LEU A 68 -5.37 -11.06 1.54
N SER A 69 -6.60 -11.52 1.38
CA SER A 69 -7.22 -11.62 0.05
C SER A 69 -7.89 -10.29 -0.34
N ALA A 70 -7.99 -10.05 -1.65
CA ALA A 70 -8.69 -8.89 -2.18
C ALA A 70 -10.19 -8.94 -1.83
N GLU A 71 -10.79 -10.14 -1.77
CA GLU A 71 -12.17 -10.33 -1.35
C GLU A 71 -12.38 -9.91 0.10
N TYR A 72 -11.46 -10.28 1.00
CA TYR A 72 -11.52 -9.87 2.41
C TYR A 72 -11.39 -8.35 2.57
N LEU A 73 -10.45 -7.73 1.85
CA LEU A 73 -10.31 -6.27 1.85
C LEU A 73 -11.56 -5.57 1.30
N LEU A 74 -12.19 -6.11 0.26
CA LEU A 74 -13.42 -5.58 -0.32
C LEU A 74 -14.61 -5.68 0.62
N ASP A 75 -14.71 -6.75 1.39
CA ASP A 75 -15.75 -6.93 2.41
C ASP A 75 -15.67 -5.81 3.45
N ILE A 76 -14.48 -5.61 4.01
CA ILE A 76 -14.21 -4.55 4.99
C ILE A 76 -14.46 -3.16 4.41
N LEU A 77 -13.94 -2.89 3.20
CA LEU A 77 -14.10 -1.59 2.54
C LEU A 77 -15.55 -1.19 2.26
N ASN A 78 -16.43 -2.17 2.04
CA ASN A 78 -17.81 -1.92 1.62
C ASN A 78 -18.84 -2.10 2.74
N ASN A 79 -18.49 -2.81 3.81
CA ASN A 79 -19.41 -3.13 4.90
C ASN A 79 -19.00 -2.49 6.23
N ASP A 80 -17.72 -2.16 6.43
CA ASP A 80 -17.20 -1.60 7.68
C ASP A 80 -16.58 -0.22 7.48
N TYR A 81 -16.76 0.67 8.47
CA TYR A 81 -16.00 1.92 8.52
C TYR A 81 -14.58 1.63 9.04
N CYS A 82 -13.64 1.43 8.12
CA CYS A 82 -12.27 0.97 8.43
C CYS A 82 -11.20 2.07 8.47
N PHE A 83 -11.54 3.31 8.12
CA PHE A 83 -10.61 4.45 8.16
C PHE A 83 -10.59 5.08 9.56
N ASP A 84 -9.39 5.41 10.07
CA ASP A 84 -9.24 6.11 11.35
C ASP A 84 -9.27 7.65 11.24
N PHE A 85 -9.64 8.16 10.07
CA PHE A 85 -9.75 9.57 9.73
C PHE A 85 -11.06 9.86 9.01
N ASP A 86 -11.52 11.11 9.09
CA ASP A 86 -12.78 11.54 8.48
C ASP A 86 -12.66 11.55 6.94
N TYR A 87 -13.19 10.50 6.32
CA TYR A 87 -13.18 10.31 4.88
C TYR A 87 -14.47 9.66 4.38
N GLU A 88 -15.01 10.25 3.31
CA GLU A 88 -16.12 9.73 2.54
C GLU A 88 -15.65 9.46 1.10
N PRO A 89 -15.75 8.21 0.61
CA PRO A 89 -15.30 7.86 -0.74
C PRO A 89 -16.02 8.62 -1.85
N LYS A 90 -15.27 9.05 -2.87
CA LYS A 90 -15.80 9.70 -4.07
C LYS A 90 -15.60 8.84 -5.31
N GLU A 91 -16.49 9.02 -6.28
CA GLU A 91 -16.41 8.29 -7.55
C GLU A 91 -15.03 8.48 -8.21
N GLY A 92 -14.38 7.36 -8.51
CA GLY A 92 -13.05 7.33 -9.11
C GLY A 92 -11.89 7.38 -8.10
N ASP A 93 -12.16 7.51 -6.80
CA ASP A 93 -11.10 7.39 -5.80
C ASP A 93 -10.45 6.00 -5.88
N ILE A 94 -9.14 6.00 -5.72
CA ILE A 94 -8.28 4.84 -5.89
C ILE A 94 -7.57 4.56 -4.58
N LEU A 95 -7.65 3.31 -4.13
CA LEU A 95 -6.95 2.80 -2.97
C LEU A 95 -5.99 1.71 -3.40
N GLU A 96 -4.70 1.96 -3.23
CA GLU A 96 -3.63 1.03 -3.57
C GLU A 96 -3.08 0.39 -2.31
N PHE A 97 -2.89 -0.92 -2.34
CA PHE A 97 -2.28 -1.69 -1.26
C PHE A 97 -0.98 -2.31 -1.71
N VAL A 98 -0.01 -2.27 -0.81
CA VAL A 98 1.32 -2.84 -0.99
C VAL A 98 1.66 -3.65 0.25
N TYR A 99 2.15 -4.87 0.07
CA TYR A 99 2.79 -5.63 1.13
C TYR A 99 4.26 -5.80 0.80
N ASN A 100 5.13 -5.20 1.62
CA ASN A 100 6.57 -5.11 1.41
C ASN A 100 7.32 -5.24 2.75
N TYR A 101 8.64 -5.43 2.67
CA TYR A 101 9.53 -5.31 3.85
C TYR A 101 9.61 -3.86 4.34
N LYS A 102 9.61 -3.66 5.66
CA LYS A 102 9.79 -2.34 6.30
C LYS A 102 11.15 -1.70 5.98
N LEU A 103 12.19 -2.53 5.82
CA LEU A 103 13.55 -2.11 5.51
C LEU A 103 13.86 -2.39 4.04
N PRO A 104 13.75 -1.44 3.10
CA PRO A 104 13.91 -1.73 1.67
C PRO A 104 15.36 -1.94 1.20
N ASP A 105 16.38 -1.62 2.02
CA ASP A 105 17.78 -1.68 1.57
C ASP A 105 18.30 -3.13 1.45
N ALA A 106 18.18 -3.68 0.25
CA ALA A 106 18.36 -5.09 -0.09
C ALA A 106 19.79 -5.46 -0.53
N LYS A 107 20.72 -4.50 -0.64
CA LYS A 107 22.01 -4.74 -1.33
C LYS A 107 22.93 -5.77 -0.64
N HIS A 108 22.60 -6.20 0.58
CA HIS A 108 23.48 -7.01 1.40
C HIS A 108 22.83 -8.22 2.08
N MET A 109 21.55 -8.51 1.81
CA MET A 109 20.88 -9.69 2.37
C MET A 109 20.59 -10.72 1.28
N PRO A 110 21.30 -11.86 1.24
CA PRO A 110 21.22 -12.82 0.14
C PRO A 110 19.95 -13.70 0.12
N LYS A 111 19.02 -13.55 1.07
CA LYS A 111 17.90 -14.51 1.30
C LYS A 111 16.48 -13.93 1.26
N ARG A 112 16.28 -12.65 0.91
CA ARG A 112 14.91 -12.12 0.86
C ARG A 112 14.15 -12.72 -0.32
N ILE A 113 12.98 -13.29 -0.03
CA ILE A 113 11.99 -13.62 -1.04
C ILE A 113 11.48 -12.31 -1.61
N ASN A 114 11.26 -12.23 -2.92
CA ASN A 114 10.61 -11.07 -3.51
C ASN A 114 9.15 -11.04 -3.03
N ILE A 115 8.84 -10.11 -2.13
CA ILE A 115 7.49 -9.85 -1.62
C ILE A 115 7.11 -8.51 -2.23
N GLU A 116 6.60 -8.53 -3.46
CA GLU A 116 6.04 -7.35 -4.09
C GLU A 116 4.60 -7.69 -4.48
N CYS A 117 3.71 -7.60 -3.49
CA CYS A 117 2.29 -7.82 -3.69
C CYS A 117 1.59 -6.46 -3.73
N TRP A 118 1.06 -6.12 -4.91
CA TRP A 118 0.34 -4.88 -5.14
C TRP A 118 -1.07 -5.16 -5.60
N SER A 119 -2.03 -4.39 -5.09
CA SER A 119 -3.40 -4.41 -5.55
C SER A 119 -4.00 -3.01 -5.52
N ALA A 120 -5.01 -2.79 -6.35
CA ALA A 120 -5.69 -1.51 -6.48
C ALA A 120 -7.20 -1.70 -6.48
N PHE A 121 -7.88 -0.81 -5.79
CA PHE A 121 -9.32 -0.78 -5.67
C PHE A 121 -9.83 0.59 -6.12
N ILE A 122 -10.94 0.61 -6.82
CA ILE A 122 -11.57 1.84 -7.33
C ILE A 122 -12.95 1.95 -6.71
N PHE A 123 -13.28 3.12 -6.16
CA PHE A 123 -14.62 3.41 -5.71
C PHE A 123 -15.48 3.81 -6.92
N THR A 124 -16.46 2.97 -7.27
CA THR A 124 -17.35 3.23 -8.40
C THR A 124 -18.76 2.73 -8.12
N LYS A 125 -19.76 3.52 -8.49
CA LYS A 125 -21.18 3.20 -8.29
C LYS A 125 -21.51 2.91 -6.82
N GLY A 126 -20.90 3.68 -5.92
CA GLY A 126 -21.16 3.61 -4.48
C GLY A 126 -20.47 2.44 -3.76
N LYS A 127 -19.50 1.76 -4.37
CA LYS A 127 -18.72 0.69 -3.72
C LYS A 127 -17.30 0.58 -4.25
N TRP A 128 -16.41 0.08 -3.42
CA TRP A 128 -15.07 -0.34 -3.82
C TRP A 128 -15.13 -1.63 -4.65
N VAL A 129 -14.35 -1.69 -5.72
CA VAL A 129 -14.14 -2.89 -6.54
C VAL A 129 -12.66 -3.07 -6.83
N LEU A 130 -12.21 -4.33 -6.90
CA LEU A 130 -10.86 -4.67 -7.34
C LEU A 130 -10.71 -4.29 -8.82
N ALA A 131 -9.88 -3.30 -9.12
CA ALA A 131 -9.71 -2.81 -10.48
C ALA A 131 -8.38 -2.09 -10.66
N ARG A 132 -7.85 -2.16 -11.87
CA ARG A 132 -6.69 -1.35 -12.28
C ARG A 132 -7.16 -0.01 -12.79
N HIS A 133 -6.37 1.01 -12.52
CA HIS A 133 -6.41 2.27 -13.24
C HIS A 133 -5.22 2.30 -14.21
N TYR A 134 -5.45 2.79 -15.42
CA TYR A 134 -4.42 2.97 -16.45
C TYR A 134 -4.50 4.41 -16.93
N ASP A 135 -3.33 5.03 -17.14
CA ASP A 135 -3.22 6.33 -17.80
C ASP A 135 -4.09 7.41 -17.14
N VAL A 136 -4.15 7.39 -15.80
CA VAL A 136 -4.91 8.36 -15.01
C VAL A 136 -3.97 9.29 -14.26
N LYS A 137 -4.39 10.55 -14.14
CA LYS A 137 -3.77 11.53 -13.27
C LYS A 137 -4.39 11.41 -11.89
N LEU A 138 -3.54 11.21 -10.89
CA LEU A 138 -3.96 11.05 -9.49
C LEU A 138 -3.41 12.17 -8.63
N LYS A 139 -4.20 12.55 -7.61
CA LYS A 139 -3.72 13.37 -6.50
C LYS A 139 -3.77 12.53 -5.24
N ARG A 140 -2.60 12.28 -4.64
CA ARG A 140 -2.54 11.64 -3.33
C ARG A 140 -3.37 12.46 -2.33
N ILE A 141 -4.34 11.80 -1.70
CA ILE A 141 -5.11 12.35 -0.59
C ILE A 141 -4.30 12.09 0.68
N THR A 142 -4.04 10.82 0.96
CA THR A 142 -3.25 10.39 2.12
C THR A 142 -2.71 8.96 1.92
N GLN A 143 -1.96 8.45 2.89
CA GLN A 143 -1.40 7.10 2.91
C GLN A 143 -1.23 6.62 4.35
N GLY A 144 -1.08 5.32 4.54
CA GLY A 144 -1.00 4.75 5.87
C GLY A 144 -0.54 3.31 5.89
N PHE A 145 -0.78 2.66 7.02
CA PHE A 145 -0.54 1.24 7.22
C PHE A 145 -1.80 0.54 7.72
N ILE A 146 -1.88 -0.77 7.50
CA ILE A 146 -2.94 -1.59 8.09
C ILE A 146 -2.48 -2.03 9.48
N LYS A 147 -3.30 -1.76 10.49
CA LYS A 147 -3.16 -2.35 11.82
C LYS A 147 -4.08 -3.56 11.91
N ILE A 148 -3.51 -4.73 12.19
CA ILE A 148 -4.26 -5.95 12.49
C ILE A 148 -4.54 -5.94 14.00
N VAL A 149 -5.82 -5.94 14.37
CA VAL A 149 -6.27 -5.97 15.76
C VAL A 149 -6.67 -7.41 16.09
N SER A 150 -6.05 -7.97 17.13
CA SER A 150 -6.31 -9.31 17.66
C SER A 150 -7.46 -9.31 18.64
#